data_AF-A0A2A4RRC9-F1
#
_entry.id   AF-A0A2A4RRC9-F1
#
_cell.length_a   1.000
_cell.length_b   1.000
_cell.length_c   1.000
_cell.angle_alpha   90.00
_cell.angle_beta   90.00
_cell.angle_gamma   90.00
#
_symmetry.space_group_name_H-M   'P 1'
#
loop_
_entity.id
_entity.type
_entity.pdbx_description
1 polymer ?
#
loop_
_entity_poly.entity_id
_entity_poly.type
_entity_poly.pdbx_seq_one_letter_code
_entity_poly.pdbx_strand_id
1 'polypeptide(L)'
;MLESYDLSCKFNGLTKDYTLKFKVAKGVDVSYSQVGDINKINLTVNDKLPSSDHKKTYKITGPLKVQFFQYSKEDVMLKSLTKPKPEILIEP
;
A
#
# COMPACT_ATOMS: atom_id res chain seq x y z
N MET A 1 8.87 6.89 0.22
CA MET A 1 9.37 6.10 1.37
C MET A 1 8.31 6.09 2.47
N LEU A 2 8.03 4.92 3.03
CA LEU A 2 7.03 4.72 4.08
C LEU A 2 7.64 5.06 5.45
N GLU A 3 6.93 5.84 6.26
CA GLU A 3 7.36 6.16 7.63
C GLU A 3 6.80 5.16 8.64
N SER A 4 5.51 4.88 8.56
CA SER A 4 4.86 3.90 9.43
C SER A 4 3.58 3.36 8.81
N TYR A 5 3.14 2.21 9.32
CA TYR A 5 1.84 1.63 8.97
C TYR A 5 1.14 1.06 10.19
N ASP A 6 -0.18 1.00 10.12
CA ASP A 6 -1.05 0.40 11.13
C ASP A 6 -2.09 -0.47 10.44
N LEU A 7 -2.30 -1.68 10.98
CA LEU A 7 -3.31 -2.61 10.50
C LEU A 7 -4.28 -2.92 11.63
N SER A 8 -5.57 -2.68 11.38
CA SER A 8 -6.65 -3.07 12.28
C SER A 8 -7.63 -4.00 11.56
N CYS A 9 -8.15 -4.99 12.28
CA CYS A 9 -9.13 -5.95 11.76
C CYS A 9 -10.39 -5.91 12.62
N LYS A 10 -11.56 -5.75 12.00
CA LYS A 10 -12.86 -5.91 12.65
C LYS A 10 -13.57 -7.11 12.03
N PHE A 11 -14.06 -8.01 12.89
CA PHE A 11 -14.80 -9.20 12.47
C PHE A 11 -16.29 -8.90 12.43
N ASN A 12 -16.94 -9.23 11.32
CA ASN A 12 -18.38 -9.12 11.15
C ASN A 12 -18.92 -10.40 10.50
N GLY A 13 -19.18 -11.41 11.32
CA GLY A 13 -19.56 -12.75 10.88
C GLY A 13 -18.48 -13.38 10.01
N LEU A 14 -18.83 -13.73 8.76
CA LEU A 14 -17.92 -14.33 7.78
C LEU A 14 -16.99 -13.32 7.09
N THR A 15 -17.22 -12.02 7.29
CA THR A 15 -16.44 -10.96 6.67
C THR A 15 -15.52 -10.28 7.69
N LYS A 16 -14.33 -9.90 7.24
CA LYS A 16 -13.35 -9.13 7.99
C LYS A 16 -13.13 -7.79 7.30
N ASP A 17 -13.28 -6.72 8.07
CA ASP A 17 -12.97 -5.37 7.64
C ASP A 17 -11.54 -5.05 8.11
N TYR A 18 -10.59 -5.17 7.19
CA TYR A 18 -9.21 -4.77 7.44
C TYR A 18 -9.02 -3.30 7.07
N THR A 19 -8.58 -2.50 8.02
CA THR A 19 -8.25 -1.10 7.81
C THR A 19 -6.75 -0.92 7.91
N LEU A 20 -6.16 -0.50 6.79
CA LEU A 20 -4.74 -0.31 6.63
C LEU A 20 -4.46 1.19 6.49
N LYS A 21 -3.62 1.71 7.38
CA LYS A 21 -3.19 3.11 7.40
C LYS A 21 -1.71 3.20 7.11
N PHE A 22 -1.33 4.23 6.37
CA PHE A 22 0.04 4.55 6.01
C PHE A 22 0.33 5.99 6.32
N LYS A 23 1.53 6.23 6.84
CA LYS A 23 2.14 7.54 6.86
C LYS A 23 3.35 7.52 5.96
N VAL A 24 3.44 8.51 5.06
CA VAL A 24 4.56 8.63 4.12
C VAL A 24 5.29 9.95 4.32
N ALA A 25 6.59 9.92 4.02
CA ALA A 25 7.42 11.10 4.06
C ALA A 25 6.95 12.14 3.04
N LYS A 26 7.31 13.41 3.26
CA LYS A 26 7.09 14.47 2.28
C LYS A 26 7.63 14.07 0.91
N GLY A 27 6.88 14.39 -0.14
CA GLY A 27 7.29 14.10 -1.50
C GLY A 27 7.01 12.65 -1.94
N VAL A 28 6.10 11.94 -1.27
CA VAL A 28 5.73 10.56 -1.58
C VAL A 28 4.22 10.48 -1.72
N ASP A 29 3.75 9.98 -2.84
CA ASP A 29 2.35 9.69 -3.13
C ASP A 29 2.03 8.20 -2.88
N VAL A 30 0.78 7.92 -2.52
CA VAL A 30 0.28 6.56 -2.25
C VAL A 30 -0.95 6.29 -3.09
N SER A 31 -0.91 5.21 -3.88
CA SER A 31 -2.09 4.68 -4.56
C SER A 31 -2.36 3.23 -4.21
N TYR A 32 -3.65 2.88 -4.19
CA TYR A 32 -4.13 1.54 -3.88
C TYR A 32 -4.71 0.89 -5.13
N SER A 33 -4.34 -0.35 -5.38
CA SER A 33 -4.93 -1.16 -6.46
C SER A 33 -5.09 -2.60 -5.98
N GLN A 34 -5.96 -3.38 -6.61
CA GLN A 34 -6.16 -4.78 -6.26
C GLN A 34 -5.98 -5.65 -7.52
N VAL A 35 -5.23 -6.74 -7.40
CA VAL A 35 -5.00 -7.71 -8.47
C VAL A 35 -5.31 -9.11 -7.92
N GLY A 36 -6.45 -9.66 -8.32
CA GLY A 36 -6.99 -10.87 -7.69
C GLY A 36 -7.19 -10.67 -6.19
N ASP A 37 -6.57 -11.53 -5.39
CA ASP A 37 -6.66 -11.50 -3.93
C ASP A 37 -5.62 -10.56 -3.28
N ILE A 38 -4.74 -9.92 -4.06
CA ILE A 38 -3.63 -9.13 -3.55
C ILE A 38 -3.97 -7.64 -3.62
N ASN A 39 -3.87 -6.96 -2.47
CA ASN A 39 -4.01 -5.52 -2.36
C ASN A 39 -2.63 -4.87 -2.52
N LYS A 40 -2.42 -4.17 -3.63
CA LYS A 40 -1.17 -3.51 -3.97
C LYS A 40 -1.18 -2.05 -3.51
N ILE A 41 -0.10 -1.66 -2.85
CA ILE A 41 0.14 -0.26 -2.45
C ILE A 41 1.35 0.22 -3.24
N ASN A 42 1.15 1.24 -4.06
CA ASN A 42 2.23 1.86 -4.82
C ASN A 42 2.64 3.16 -4.15
N LEU A 43 3.93 3.29 -3.88
CA LEU A 43 4.58 4.47 -3.34
C LEU A 43 5.39 5.12 -4.46
N THR A 44 5.07 6.37 -4.78
CA THR A 44 5.69 7.10 -5.89
C THR A 44 6.32 8.39 -5.38
N VAL A 45 7.55 8.70 -5.76
CA VAL A 45 8.19 9.97 -5.38
C VAL A 45 7.66 11.12 -6.23
N ASN A 46 7.13 12.15 -5.58
CA ASN A 46 6.70 13.41 -6.16
C ASN A 46 7.01 14.57 -5.22
N ASP A 47 8.15 15.22 -5.44
CA ASP A 47 8.75 16.25 -4.58
C ASP A 47 7.87 17.49 -4.31
N LYS A 48 6.75 17.64 -5.03
CA LYS A 48 5.80 18.75 -4.87
C LYS A 48 4.71 18.48 -3.83
N LEU A 49 4.61 17.25 -3.31
CA LEU A 49 3.56 16.88 -2.36
C LEU A 49 4.01 17.06 -0.90
N PRO A 50 3.11 17.52 -0.01
CA PRO A 50 3.35 17.49 1.43
C PRO A 50 3.41 16.04 1.94
N SER A 51 3.84 15.84 3.19
CA SER A 51 3.65 14.55 3.86
C SER A 51 2.15 14.31 4.09
N SER A 52 1.71 13.05 4.01
CA SER A 52 0.29 12.71 4.13
C SER A 52 0.05 11.37 4.79
N ASP A 53 -1.11 11.29 5.45
CA ASP A 53 -1.64 10.07 6.04
C ASP A 53 -2.69 9.48 5.09
N HIS A 54 -2.51 8.22 4.71
CA HIS A 54 -3.42 7.50 3.82
C HIS A 54 -4.09 6.35 4.57
N LYS A 55 -5.37 6.11 4.27
CA LYS A 55 -6.16 5.06 4.91
C LYS A 55 -7.04 4.36 3.87
N LYS A 56 -7.00 3.03 3.86
CA LYS A 56 -7.89 2.20 3.04
C LYS A 56 -8.49 1.08 3.87
N THR A 57 -9.78 0.83 3.68
CA THR A 57 -10.47 -0.31 4.27
C THR A 57 -10.80 -1.33 3.19
N TYR A 58 -10.46 -2.60 3.45
CA TYR A 58 -10.73 -3.75 2.62
C TYR A 58 -11.71 -4.67 3.33
N LYS A 59 -12.77 -5.08 2.62
CA LYS A 59 -13.75 -6.05 3.11
C LYS A 59 -13.50 -7.38 2.44
N ILE A 60 -13.03 -8.37 3.19
CA ILE A 60 -12.65 -9.68 2.65
C ILE A 60 -13.10 -10.81 3.57
N THR A 61 -13.37 -12.00 3.01
CA THR A 61 -13.79 -13.20 3.76
C THR A 61 -12.61 -14.06 4.23
N GLY A 62 -11.38 -13.72 3.82
CA GLY A 62 -10.15 -14.46 4.11
C GLY A 62 -9.04 -13.60 4.73
N PRO A 63 -7.78 -14.06 4.71
CA PRO A 63 -6.64 -13.27 5.16
C PRO A 63 -6.36 -12.10 4.21
N LEU A 64 -5.91 -10.96 4.75
CA LEU A 64 -5.51 -9.81 3.94
C LEU A 64 -4.14 -10.05 3.33
N LYS A 65 -4.07 -10.16 2.00
CA LYS A 65 -2.79 -10.14 1.27
C LYS A 65 -2.50 -8.72 0.83
N VAL A 66 -1.35 -8.20 1.24
CA VAL A 66 -0.85 -6.87 0.88
C VAL A 66 0.49 -7.02 0.21
N GLN A 67 0.76 -6.21 -0.82
CA GLN A 67 2.07 -6.11 -1.45
C GLN A 67 2.44 -4.65 -1.65
N PHE A 68 3.65 -4.29 -1.26
CA PHE A 68 4.18 -2.94 -1.39
C PHE A 68 5.04 -2.82 -2.64
N PHE A 69 4.89 -1.68 -3.31
CA PHE A 69 5.68 -1.31 -4.47
C PHE A 69 6.26 0.07 -4.20
N GLN A 70 7.58 0.21 -4.28
CA GLN A 70 8.26 1.50 -4.19
C GLN A 70 8.92 1.80 -5.53
N TYR A 71 8.66 2.98 -6.07
CA TYR A 71 9.24 3.46 -7.31
C TYR A 71 10.03 4.74 -7.07
N SER A 72 11.24 4.82 -7.61
CA SER A 72 11.96 6.09 -7.73
C SER A 72 11.28 6.99 -8.78
N LYS A 73 11.66 8.27 -8.81
CA LYS A 73 11.16 9.21 -9.82
C LYS A 73 11.60 8.78 -11.22
N GLU A 74 12.80 8.22 -11.32
CA GLU A 74 13.40 7.71 -12.55
C GLU A 74 12.65 6.46 -13.06
N ASP A 75 12.25 5.55 -12.17
CA ASP A 75 11.51 4.32 -12.53
C ASP A 75 10.14 4.62 -13.16
N VAL A 76 9.46 5.67 -12.70
CA VAL A 76 8.17 6.12 -13.25
C VAL A 76 8.36 6.68 -14.66
N MET A 77 9.45 7.42 -14.88
CA MET A 77 9.74 8.08 -16.17
C MET A 77 10.21 7.10 -17.24
N LEU A 78 10.92 6.03 -16.85
CA LEU A 78 11.49 5.04 -17.76
C LEU A 78 10.48 3.99 -18.27
N LYS A 79 9.24 3.94 -17.74
CA LYS A 79 8.26 2.86 -17.99
C LYS A 79 8.79 1.43 -17.76
N SER A 80 9.99 1.27 -17.25
CA SER A 80 10.60 -0.01 -16.91
C SER A 80 10.12 -0.41 -15.52
N LEU A 81 8.87 -0.87 -15.44
CA LEU A 81 8.28 -1.43 -14.22
C LEU A 81 8.84 -2.85 -13.98
N THR A 82 10.16 -2.99 -13.85
CA THR A 82 10.80 -4.28 -13.59
C THR A 82 10.89 -4.55 -12.09
N LYS A 83 9.83 -5.20 -11.61
CA LYS A 83 9.63 -5.90 -10.32
C LYS A 83 9.82 -5.07 -9.03
N PRO A 84 8.84 -5.14 -8.10
CA PRO A 84 8.93 -4.44 -6.81
C PRO A 84 10.13 -4.90 -5.99
N LYS A 85 10.75 -3.96 -5.30
CA LYS A 85 11.58 -4.21 -4.11
C LYS A 85 11.22 -3.18 -3.04
N PRO A 86 10.93 -3.57 -1.78
CA PRO A 86 10.71 -4.93 -1.26
C PRO A 86 9.24 -5.40 -1.40
N GLU A 87 9.04 -6.72 -1.53
CA GLU A 87 7.74 -7.37 -1.36
C GLU A 87 7.53 -7.69 0.13
N ILE A 88 6.55 -7.05 0.77
CA ILE A 88 6.18 -7.31 2.17
C ILE A 88 4.82 -7.98 2.14
N LEU A 89 4.77 -9.27 2.52
CA LEU A 89 3.55 -10.03 2.75
C LEU A 89 3.20 -9.94 4.24
N ILE A 90 1.96 -9.55 4.55
CA ILE A 90 1.45 -9.54 5.93
C ILE A 90 0.53 -10.75 6.08
N GLU A 91 0.97 -11.73 6.86
CA GLU A 91 0.15 -12.88 7.28
C GLU A 91 -0.29 -12.64 8.75
N PRO A 92 -1.53 -12.99 9.14
CA PRO A 92 -1.99 -12.87 10.52
C PRO A 92 -1.26 -13.82 11.48
#